data_AF-A0A9Q9UGY4-F1
#
_entry.id   AF-A0A9Q9UGY4-F1
#
_cell.length_a   1.000
_cell.length_b   1.000
_cell.length_c   1.000
_cell.angle_alpha   90.00
_cell.angle_beta   90.00
_cell.angle_gamma   90.00
#
_symmetry.space_group_name_H-M   'P 1'
#
loop_
_entity.id
_entity.type
_entity.pdbx_description
1 polymer ?
#
loop_
_entity_poly.entity_id
_entity_poly.type
_entity_poly.pdbx_seq_one_letter_code
_entity_poly.pdbx_strand_id
1 'polypeptide(L)'
;MSEINPQISTAAVVGWPSGDTFKYLAEPDPKQSTLTFKTRVDETVSLFEIWVPMYLKLTDKKAPKLSSLILSIPLSTIETFSFQVLATVPQPVRGKHISQVLGLDFKLNENITVLIPLYTKEQPMQGKTQSGAVLDNVRVISQMTSFSVYINHTASHEADLNSIRNAMNGGRHRLTRKRHLDLQSLYQGQGAQIACLTPQSDELPAYDEVPSSSLDTTTQKRKRPRRELIDHESETSPSGAETLEDLRKGGYVGKGKTRLEKALDDQKRGPGPGVSMAASAGQTVEKGIKTAQKEIKDLRRRIKTAEQEIEALQRQNDNIDFEGYDAKLWEVQQEVKELDETCSGINDNMVTQENLRDFGEDLRQDIGRRISGDDY
;
A
#
# COMPACT_ATOMS: atom_id res chain seq x y z
N MET A 1 29.96 -5.57 -18.30
CA MET A 1 28.59 -5.57 -18.87
C MET A 1 27.71 -4.98 -17.81
N SER A 2 26.99 -3.90 -18.10
CA SER A 2 26.10 -3.27 -17.12
C SER A 2 24.97 -4.24 -16.80
N GLU A 3 24.90 -4.71 -15.56
CA GLU A 3 23.75 -5.48 -15.09
C GLU A 3 22.55 -4.55 -15.08
N ILE A 4 21.71 -4.67 -16.11
CA ILE A 4 20.42 -3.98 -16.15
C ILE A 4 19.58 -4.64 -15.06
N ASN A 5 19.27 -3.91 -14.01
CA ASN A 5 18.35 -4.34 -12.95
C ASN A 5 16.92 -4.13 -13.48
N PRO A 6 16.21 -5.19 -13.91
CA PRO A 6 14.89 -5.05 -14.51
C PRO A 6 13.89 -4.57 -13.45
N GLN A 7 13.36 -3.36 -13.63
CA GLN A 7 12.38 -2.75 -12.74
C GLN A 7 11.08 -2.49 -13.48
N ILE A 8 10.12 -3.39 -13.31
CA ILE A 8 8.77 -3.28 -13.81
C ILE A 8 7.92 -2.68 -12.68
N SER A 9 7.04 -1.75 -13.02
CA SER A 9 5.99 -1.24 -12.14
C SER A 9 4.75 -0.97 -12.96
N THR A 10 3.70 -1.78 -12.80
CA THR A 10 2.52 -1.70 -13.66
C THR A 10 1.25 -2.18 -12.96
N ALA A 11 0.09 -1.78 -13.48
CA ALA A 11 -1.21 -2.24 -13.01
C ALA A 11 -1.31 -3.76 -13.13
N ALA A 12 -1.97 -4.39 -12.15
CA ALA A 12 -2.07 -5.83 -12.05
C ALA A 12 -3.47 -6.30 -11.68
N VAL A 13 -3.79 -7.53 -12.08
CA VAL A 13 -4.91 -8.32 -11.55
C VAL A 13 -4.35 -9.66 -11.11
N VAL A 14 -4.72 -10.13 -9.93
CA VAL A 14 -4.29 -11.46 -9.44
C VAL A 14 -5.44 -12.43 -9.62
N GLY A 15 -5.17 -13.63 -10.10
CA GLY A 15 -6.16 -14.69 -10.17
C GLY A 15 -5.62 -16.02 -9.64
N TRP A 16 -6.51 -16.83 -9.08
CA TRP A 16 -6.16 -18.10 -8.47
C TRP A 16 -7.27 -19.13 -8.66
N PRO A 17 -6.93 -20.43 -8.71
CA PRO A 17 -7.93 -21.49 -8.76
C PRO A 17 -8.70 -21.57 -7.43
N SER A 18 -10.02 -21.79 -7.53
CA SER A 18 -10.94 -21.95 -6.41
C SER A 18 -11.95 -23.04 -6.77
N GLY A 19 -11.63 -24.30 -6.46
CA GLY A 19 -12.41 -25.45 -6.93
C GLY A 19 -12.42 -25.52 -8.46
N ASP A 20 -13.60 -25.65 -9.06
CA ASP A 20 -13.78 -25.72 -10.52
C ASP A 20 -13.80 -24.33 -11.19
N THR A 21 -13.60 -23.26 -10.42
CA THR A 21 -13.67 -21.88 -10.90
C THR A 21 -12.35 -21.16 -10.72
N PHE A 22 -12.14 -20.09 -11.48
CA PHE A 22 -11.02 -19.17 -11.28
C PHE A 22 -11.53 -17.88 -10.64
N LYS A 23 -10.92 -17.48 -9.52
CA LYS A 23 -11.25 -16.23 -8.82
C LYS A 23 -10.21 -15.17 -9.14
N TYR A 24 -10.60 -13.91 -8.99
CA TYR A 24 -9.76 -12.76 -9.31
C TYR A 24 -9.86 -11.68 -8.24
N LEU A 25 -8.74 -11.02 -7.99
CA LEU A 25 -8.60 -9.80 -7.22
C LEU A 25 -8.18 -8.70 -8.21
N ALA A 26 -9.19 -7.97 -8.69
CA ALA A 26 -9.03 -6.87 -9.64
C ALA A 26 -9.37 -5.50 -9.04
N GLU A 27 -10.17 -5.47 -7.98
CA GLU A 27 -10.61 -4.24 -7.31
C GLU A 27 -10.00 -4.16 -5.90
N PRO A 28 -9.09 -3.20 -5.65
CA PRO A 28 -8.64 -2.90 -4.31
C PRO A 28 -9.66 -2.02 -3.57
N ASP A 29 -9.32 -1.58 -2.37
CA ASP A 29 -10.09 -0.58 -1.63
C ASP A 29 -9.22 0.68 -1.42
N PRO A 30 -9.62 1.88 -1.85
CA PRO A 30 -10.82 2.22 -2.61
C PRO A 30 -10.79 1.69 -4.05
N LYS A 31 -11.97 1.52 -4.65
CA LYS A 31 -12.13 0.99 -6.03
C LYS A 31 -11.42 1.79 -7.12
N GLN A 32 -11.19 3.07 -6.86
CA GLN A 32 -10.47 3.98 -7.75
C GLN A 32 -8.96 3.74 -7.78
N SER A 33 -8.42 3.00 -6.81
CA SER A 33 -7.03 2.56 -6.81
C SER A 33 -6.85 1.29 -7.67
N THR A 34 -5.60 0.95 -7.95
CA THR A 34 -5.24 -0.20 -8.78
C THR A 34 -4.17 -1.03 -8.09
N LEU A 35 -4.28 -2.36 -8.17
CA LEU A 35 -3.20 -3.24 -7.72
C LEU A 35 -1.97 -3.00 -8.59
N THR A 36 -0.79 -3.00 -7.99
CA THR A 36 0.47 -2.76 -8.73
C THR A 36 1.39 -3.95 -8.59
N PHE A 37 1.81 -4.52 -9.72
CA PHE A 37 2.90 -5.49 -9.77
C PHE A 37 4.23 -4.76 -9.92
N LYS A 38 5.21 -5.15 -9.10
CA LYS A 38 6.57 -4.61 -9.14
C LYS A 38 7.61 -5.71 -9.15
N THR A 39 8.71 -5.48 -9.85
CA THR A 39 9.92 -6.30 -9.75
C THR A 39 10.97 -5.52 -8.95
N ARG A 40 11.60 -6.19 -7.98
CA ARG A 40 12.78 -5.66 -7.28
C ARG A 40 13.88 -6.69 -7.42
N VAL A 41 14.67 -6.50 -8.48
CA VAL A 41 15.82 -7.34 -8.80
C VAL A 41 17.03 -6.43 -8.83
N ASP A 42 17.82 -6.52 -7.76
CA ASP A 42 19.11 -5.88 -7.62
C ASP A 42 20.13 -6.88 -7.05
N GLU A 43 21.36 -6.45 -6.80
CA GLU A 43 22.43 -7.30 -6.24
C GLU A 43 22.10 -7.86 -4.85
N THR A 44 21.15 -7.24 -4.15
CA THR A 44 20.81 -7.50 -2.76
C THR A 44 19.48 -8.21 -2.55
N VAL A 45 18.51 -7.94 -3.42
CA VAL A 45 17.11 -8.32 -3.32
C VAL A 45 16.64 -8.84 -4.68
N SER A 46 15.98 -9.98 -4.68
CA SER A 46 15.40 -10.56 -5.88
C SER A 46 14.02 -11.08 -5.54
N LEU A 47 12.99 -10.25 -5.73
CA LEU A 47 11.61 -10.60 -5.43
C LEU A 47 10.62 -9.90 -6.38
N PHE A 48 9.42 -10.47 -6.45
CA PHE A 48 8.23 -9.83 -6.99
C PHE A 48 7.37 -9.29 -5.84
N GLU A 49 6.74 -8.14 -6.06
CA GLU A 49 5.80 -7.54 -5.12
C GLU A 49 4.47 -7.26 -5.82
N ILE A 50 3.37 -7.57 -5.13
CA ILE A 50 2.04 -7.12 -5.53
C ILE A 50 1.51 -6.20 -4.44
N TRP A 51 1.33 -4.94 -4.78
CA TRP A 51 0.82 -3.91 -3.89
C TRP A 51 -0.69 -3.86 -4.02
N VAL A 52 -1.40 -4.10 -2.92
CA VAL A 52 -2.86 -4.14 -2.85
C VAL A 52 -3.33 -2.97 -1.96
N PRO A 53 -3.79 -1.85 -2.55
CA PRO A 53 -4.33 -0.74 -1.79
C PRO A 53 -5.53 -1.15 -0.93
N MET A 54 -5.55 -0.70 0.33
CA MET A 54 -6.68 -0.88 1.25
C MET A 54 -6.64 0.10 2.42
N TYR A 55 -7.80 0.35 3.02
CA TYR A 55 -7.88 1.12 4.25
C TYR A 55 -7.45 0.26 5.45
N LEU A 56 -6.39 0.70 6.13
CA LEU A 56 -5.87 0.04 7.33
C LEU A 56 -5.97 0.99 8.52
N LYS A 57 -6.36 0.44 9.68
CA LYS A 57 -6.33 1.20 10.93
C LYS A 57 -4.91 1.22 11.50
N LEU A 58 -4.22 2.34 11.33
CA LEU A 58 -2.88 2.55 11.85
C LEU A 58 -2.91 3.11 13.29
N THR A 59 -1.90 2.77 14.10
CA THR A 59 -1.73 3.26 15.47
C THR A 59 -1.45 4.76 15.47
N ASP A 60 -0.67 5.21 14.49
CA ASP A 60 -0.28 6.59 14.30
C ASP A 60 -1.41 7.36 13.61
N LYS A 61 -1.95 8.37 14.32
CA LYS A 61 -3.01 9.25 13.82
C LYS A 61 -2.55 10.14 12.65
N LYS A 62 -1.24 10.30 12.47
CA LYS A 62 -0.65 11.07 11.36
C LYS A 62 -0.41 10.23 10.10
N ALA A 63 -0.50 8.90 10.19
CA ALA A 63 -0.31 8.04 9.04
C ALA A 63 -1.58 8.00 8.17
N PRO A 64 -1.44 7.97 6.84
CA PRO A 64 -2.59 7.94 5.94
C PRO A 64 -3.43 6.68 6.20
N LYS A 65 -4.75 6.85 6.33
CA LYS A 65 -5.70 5.73 6.49
C LYS A 65 -5.67 4.76 5.30
N LEU A 66 -5.34 5.29 4.12
CA LEU A 66 -5.10 4.50 2.92
C LEU A 66 -3.65 4.01 2.91
N SER A 67 -3.47 2.69 2.88
CA SER A 67 -2.17 2.05 2.79
C SER A 67 -2.23 0.91 1.76
N SER A 68 -1.26 0.01 1.77
CA SER A 68 -1.25 -1.15 0.88
C SER A 68 -0.74 -2.38 1.59
N LEU A 69 -1.34 -3.54 1.33
CA LEU A 69 -0.70 -4.82 1.62
C LEU A 69 0.34 -5.09 0.53
N ILE A 70 1.45 -5.72 0.91
CA ILE A 70 2.45 -6.16 -0.06
C ILE A 70 2.51 -7.67 -0.03
N LEU A 71 2.15 -8.30 -1.14
CA LEU A 71 2.39 -9.72 -1.37
C LEU A 71 3.82 -9.86 -1.88
N SER A 72 4.72 -10.34 -1.04
CA SER A 72 6.14 -10.51 -1.37
C SER A 72 6.44 -11.95 -1.76
N ILE A 73 7.01 -12.10 -2.95
CA ILE A 73 7.32 -13.39 -3.57
C ILE A 73 8.81 -13.40 -3.91
N PRO A 74 9.69 -13.90 -3.01
CA PRO A 74 11.10 -14.05 -3.31
C PRO A 74 11.33 -14.99 -4.49
N LEU A 75 12.25 -14.67 -5.39
CA LEU A 75 12.53 -15.54 -6.55
C LEU A 75 13.00 -16.94 -6.14
N SER A 76 13.59 -17.07 -4.94
CA SER A 76 14.02 -18.36 -4.38
C SER A 76 12.86 -19.28 -3.97
N THR A 77 11.65 -18.77 -3.78
CA THR A 77 10.48 -19.60 -3.42
C THR A 77 9.73 -20.10 -4.65
N ILE A 78 10.07 -19.62 -5.85
CA ILE A 78 9.38 -19.98 -7.09
C ILE A 78 9.92 -21.31 -7.62
N GLU A 79 9.03 -22.30 -7.73
CA GLU A 79 9.29 -23.60 -8.35
C GLU A 79 9.27 -23.47 -9.87
N THR A 80 8.21 -22.87 -10.42
CA THR A 80 8.07 -22.63 -11.87
C THR A 80 7.54 -21.24 -12.14
N PHE A 81 8.13 -20.58 -13.13
CA PHE A 81 7.70 -19.28 -13.62
C PHE A 81 7.59 -19.30 -15.15
N SER A 82 6.39 -19.02 -15.65
CA SER A 82 6.12 -18.87 -17.07
C SER A 82 5.29 -17.63 -17.32
N PHE A 83 5.38 -17.08 -18.53
CA PHE A 83 4.52 -15.99 -18.93
C PHE A 83 4.23 -16.06 -20.42
N GLN A 84 3.08 -15.54 -20.81
CA GLN A 84 2.62 -15.52 -22.19
C GLN A 84 1.69 -14.35 -22.46
N VAL A 85 1.70 -13.87 -23.69
CA VAL A 85 0.73 -12.87 -24.17
C VAL A 85 -0.61 -13.58 -24.37
N LEU A 86 -1.66 -13.10 -23.71
CA LEU A 86 -2.97 -13.73 -23.75
C LEU A 86 -3.73 -13.32 -25.01
N ALA A 87 -4.13 -14.32 -25.79
CA ALA A 87 -5.04 -14.13 -26.92
C ALA A 87 -6.49 -13.86 -26.44
N THR A 88 -6.89 -14.49 -25.34
CA THR A 88 -8.21 -14.30 -24.70
C THR A 88 -8.00 -13.85 -23.26
N VAL A 89 -8.47 -12.65 -22.95
CA VAL A 89 -8.33 -12.04 -21.62
C VAL A 89 -9.59 -12.36 -20.78
N PRO A 90 -9.47 -12.80 -19.52
CA PRO A 90 -10.63 -12.98 -18.65
C PRO A 90 -11.38 -11.66 -18.41
N GLN A 91 -12.71 -11.71 -18.28
CA GLN A 91 -13.55 -10.51 -18.14
C GLN A 91 -13.12 -9.56 -17.00
N PRO A 92 -12.74 -10.05 -15.80
CA PRO A 92 -12.26 -9.17 -14.71
C PRO A 92 -10.96 -8.42 -15.03
N VAL A 93 -10.20 -8.91 -16.03
CA VAL A 93 -8.91 -8.36 -16.46
C VAL A 93 -9.12 -7.35 -17.60
N ARG A 94 -10.10 -7.59 -18.50
CA ARG A 94 -10.37 -6.70 -19.65
C ARG A 94 -10.69 -5.25 -19.27
N GLY A 95 -11.34 -5.03 -18.13
CA GLY A 95 -11.72 -3.69 -17.67
C GLY A 95 -10.58 -2.87 -17.07
N LYS A 96 -9.43 -3.49 -16.76
CA LYS A 96 -8.31 -2.86 -16.02
C LYS A 96 -7.09 -2.57 -16.88
N HIS A 97 -7.03 -3.13 -18.09
CA HIS A 97 -5.89 -3.05 -18.99
C HIS A 97 -6.31 -2.44 -20.33
N ILE A 98 -5.57 -1.45 -20.80
CA ILE A 98 -5.87 -0.70 -22.04
C ILE A 98 -5.25 -1.41 -23.26
N SER A 99 -4.25 -2.27 -23.05
CA SER A 99 -3.48 -2.97 -24.08
C SER A 99 -3.62 -4.49 -23.99
N GLN A 100 -2.89 -5.19 -24.87
CA GLN A 100 -2.70 -6.63 -24.78
C GLN A 100 -2.22 -7.02 -23.37
N VAL A 101 -2.64 -8.17 -22.86
CA VAL A 101 -2.36 -8.59 -21.48
C VAL A 101 -1.30 -9.67 -21.48
N LEU A 102 -0.32 -9.53 -20.58
CA LEU A 102 0.64 -10.56 -20.27
C LEU A 102 0.20 -11.32 -19.02
N GLY A 103 -0.02 -12.62 -19.16
CA GLY A 103 -0.29 -13.52 -18.04
C GLY A 103 1.02 -14.08 -17.49
N LEU A 104 1.23 -13.93 -16.19
CA LEU A 104 2.38 -14.43 -15.44
C LEU A 104 1.89 -15.56 -14.53
N ASP A 105 2.36 -16.78 -14.76
CA ASP A 105 1.96 -17.95 -13.98
C ASP A 105 3.06 -18.32 -12.99
N PHE A 106 2.67 -18.41 -11.72
CA PHE A 106 3.55 -18.72 -10.59
C PHE A 106 3.16 -20.06 -9.99
N LYS A 107 4.17 -20.91 -9.77
CA LYS A 107 4.10 -22.05 -8.85
C LYS A 107 5.20 -21.89 -7.80
N LEU A 108 4.83 -21.92 -6.53
CA LEU A 108 5.71 -21.66 -5.40
C LEU A 108 5.91 -22.93 -4.56
N ASN A 109 7.10 -23.05 -3.97
CA ASN A 109 7.42 -24.07 -2.96
C ASN A 109 7.01 -23.65 -1.54
N GLU A 110 6.83 -22.35 -1.31
CA GLU A 110 6.44 -21.77 -0.04
C GLU A 110 5.26 -20.80 -0.25
N ASN A 111 4.47 -20.59 0.79
CA ASN A 111 3.35 -19.64 0.80
C ASN A 111 3.83 -18.19 0.60
N ILE A 112 2.96 -17.34 0.06
CA ILE A 112 3.29 -15.93 -0.19
C ILE A 112 3.40 -15.20 1.14
N THR A 113 4.46 -14.40 1.29
CA THR A 113 4.64 -13.57 2.49
C THR A 113 3.82 -12.29 2.36
N VAL A 114 2.90 -12.05 3.28
CA VAL A 114 2.11 -10.80 3.32
C VAL A 114 2.78 -9.81 4.27
N LEU A 115 3.05 -8.60 3.78
CA LEU A 115 3.59 -7.50 4.58
C LEU A 115 2.52 -6.44 4.81
N ILE A 116 2.48 -5.95 6.05
CA ILE A 116 1.63 -4.84 6.50
C ILE A 116 2.50 -3.75 7.12
N PRO A 117 2.01 -2.49 7.22
CA PRO A 117 2.69 -1.46 7.99
C PRO A 117 2.91 -1.91 9.43
N LEU A 118 4.10 -1.63 9.97
CA LEU A 118 4.51 -2.01 11.34
C LEU A 118 3.51 -1.54 12.40
N TYR A 119 2.93 -0.36 12.19
CA TYR A 119 2.04 0.33 13.10
C TYR A 119 0.55 -0.01 12.90
N THR A 120 0.20 -1.20 12.41
CA THR A 120 -1.21 -1.57 12.20
C THR A 120 -1.86 -2.08 13.51
N LYS A 121 -2.96 -1.45 13.97
CA LYS A 121 -3.66 -1.80 15.23
C LYS A 121 -4.57 -3.01 15.11
N GLU A 122 -5.32 -3.05 14.02
CA GLU A 122 -6.34 -4.06 13.73
C GLU A 122 -6.28 -4.35 12.24
N GLN A 123 -6.27 -5.62 11.88
CA GLN A 123 -6.62 -6.01 10.52
C GLN A 123 -8.12 -5.73 10.33
N PRO A 124 -8.54 -5.24 9.15
CA PRO A 124 -9.95 -4.98 8.90
C PRO A 124 -10.79 -6.22 9.19
N MET A 125 -11.96 -5.99 9.80
CA MET A 125 -12.90 -7.06 10.13
C MET A 125 -13.30 -7.80 8.85
N GLN A 126 -13.11 -9.11 8.85
CA GLN A 126 -13.41 -9.99 7.72
C GLN A 126 -14.84 -9.79 7.21
N GLY A 127 -15.01 -9.78 5.89
CA GLY A 127 -16.28 -9.79 5.18
C GLY A 127 -17.27 -8.63 5.42
N LYS A 128 -17.05 -7.76 6.42
CA LYS A 128 -18.01 -6.71 6.82
C LYS A 128 -17.83 -5.41 6.05
N THR A 129 -16.65 -5.17 5.50
CA THR A 129 -16.32 -3.96 4.71
C THR A 129 -15.67 -4.36 3.40
N GLN A 130 -15.59 -3.44 2.44
CA GLN A 130 -14.88 -3.70 1.19
C GLN A 130 -13.40 -4.07 1.45
N SER A 131 -12.70 -3.33 2.32
CA SER A 131 -11.35 -3.69 2.80
C SER A 131 -11.32 -5.08 3.47
N GLY A 132 -12.38 -5.47 4.18
CA GLY A 132 -12.54 -6.83 4.71
C GLY A 132 -12.57 -7.89 3.61
N ALA A 133 -13.38 -7.69 2.56
CA ALA A 133 -13.45 -8.60 1.42
C ALA A 133 -12.11 -8.68 0.65
N VAL A 134 -11.40 -7.55 0.49
CA VAL A 134 -10.05 -7.53 -0.11
C VAL A 134 -9.07 -8.31 0.76
N LEU A 135 -9.11 -8.14 2.09
CA LEU A 135 -8.27 -8.88 3.02
C LEU A 135 -8.55 -10.39 2.97
N ASP A 136 -9.81 -10.80 2.87
CA ASP A 136 -10.19 -12.21 2.78
C ASP A 136 -9.64 -12.84 1.49
N ASN A 137 -9.72 -12.13 0.35
CA ASN A 137 -9.08 -12.58 -0.88
C ASN A 137 -7.56 -12.68 -0.73
N VAL A 138 -6.91 -11.69 -0.13
CA VAL A 138 -5.47 -11.72 0.14
C VAL A 138 -5.09 -12.88 1.07
N ARG A 139 -5.91 -13.18 2.06
CA ARG A 139 -5.72 -14.34 2.95
C ARG A 139 -5.74 -15.63 2.16
N VAL A 140 -6.73 -15.82 1.28
CA VAL A 140 -6.80 -17.01 0.41
C VAL A 140 -5.58 -17.08 -0.50
N ILE A 141 -5.25 -16.00 -1.21
CA ILE A 141 -4.09 -15.92 -2.10
C ILE A 141 -2.79 -16.26 -1.36
N SER A 142 -2.63 -15.79 -0.11
CA SER A 142 -1.42 -16.01 0.67
C SER A 142 -1.14 -17.49 0.98
N GLN A 143 -2.19 -18.31 0.96
CA GLN A 143 -2.12 -19.75 1.22
C GLN A 143 -1.96 -20.57 -0.07
N MET A 144 -2.08 -19.93 -1.23
CA MET A 144 -1.96 -20.60 -2.52
C MET A 144 -0.49 -20.74 -2.89
N THR A 145 -0.15 -21.90 -3.45
CA THR A 145 1.14 -22.13 -4.09
C THR A 145 1.07 -21.97 -5.60
N SER A 146 -0.12 -21.79 -6.19
CA SER A 146 -0.31 -21.60 -7.63
C SER A 146 -1.31 -20.49 -7.90
N PHE A 147 -0.88 -19.49 -8.67
CA PHE A 147 -1.70 -18.32 -9.03
C PHE A 147 -1.12 -17.65 -10.28
N SER A 148 -1.93 -16.78 -10.87
CA SER A 148 -1.57 -16.01 -12.05
C SER A 148 -1.66 -14.51 -11.74
N VAL A 149 -0.77 -13.72 -12.32
CA VAL A 149 -0.81 -12.25 -12.30
C VAL A 149 -0.91 -11.75 -13.72
N TYR A 150 -1.87 -10.87 -13.98
CA TYR A 150 -2.11 -10.28 -15.29
C TYR A 150 -1.66 -8.84 -15.28
N ILE A 151 -0.81 -8.45 -16.23
CA ILE A 151 -0.27 -7.09 -16.37
C ILE A 151 -0.39 -6.58 -17.80
N ASN A 152 -0.23 -5.26 -18.00
CA ASN A 152 -0.15 -4.68 -19.33
C ASN A 152 1.08 -5.22 -20.07
N HIS A 153 0.87 -5.70 -21.30
CA HIS A 153 1.96 -6.08 -22.19
C HIS A 153 2.67 -4.84 -22.72
N THR A 154 3.99 -4.87 -22.59
CA THR A 154 4.91 -4.00 -23.32
C THR A 154 6.13 -4.85 -23.70
N ALA A 155 6.76 -4.53 -24.83
CA ALA A 155 7.98 -5.24 -25.26
C ALA A 155 9.11 -5.16 -24.21
N SER A 156 9.18 -4.05 -23.46
CA SER A 156 10.13 -3.89 -22.35
C SER A 156 9.84 -4.86 -21.20
N HIS A 157 8.58 -4.94 -20.75
CA HIS A 157 8.21 -5.87 -19.67
C HIS A 157 8.52 -7.31 -20.06
N GLU A 158 8.25 -7.70 -21.31
CA GLU A 158 8.53 -9.04 -21.79
C GLU A 158 10.04 -9.34 -21.82
N ALA A 159 10.86 -8.38 -22.27
CA ALA A 159 12.32 -8.51 -22.26
C ALA A 159 12.88 -8.62 -20.83
N ASP A 160 12.38 -7.79 -19.91
CA ASP A 160 12.77 -7.79 -18.50
C ASP A 160 12.40 -9.10 -17.82
N LEU A 161 11.18 -9.60 -18.04
CA LEU A 161 10.73 -10.89 -17.50
C LEU A 161 11.49 -12.08 -18.11
N ASN A 162 11.86 -12.01 -19.39
CA ASN A 162 12.74 -13.00 -20.01
C ASN A 162 14.13 -13.01 -19.35
N SER A 163 14.69 -11.83 -19.09
CA SER A 163 15.96 -11.70 -18.36
C SER A 163 15.88 -12.35 -16.97
N ILE A 164 14.82 -12.03 -16.21
CA ILE A 164 14.58 -12.62 -14.88
C ILE A 164 14.42 -14.14 -14.97
N ARG A 165 13.61 -14.65 -15.90
CA ARG A 165 13.41 -16.09 -16.12
C ARG A 165 14.71 -16.82 -16.43
N ASN A 166 15.53 -16.26 -17.31
CA ASN A 166 16.83 -16.82 -17.66
C ASN A 166 17.79 -16.85 -16.46
N ALA A 167 17.79 -15.80 -15.65
CA ALA A 167 18.60 -15.72 -14.44
C ALA A 167 18.14 -16.73 -13.36
N MET A 168 16.82 -16.99 -13.23
CA MET A 168 16.25 -18.06 -12.41
C MET A 168 16.70 -19.45 -12.86
N ASN A 169 16.55 -19.76 -14.15
CA ASN A 169 16.97 -21.04 -14.70
C ASN A 169 18.50 -21.25 -14.61
N GLY A 170 19.27 -20.16 -14.69
CA GLY A 170 20.73 -20.17 -14.50
C GLY A 170 21.18 -20.34 -13.05
N GLY A 171 20.28 -20.52 -12.08
CA GLY A 171 20.58 -20.78 -10.68
C GLY A 171 21.16 -19.59 -9.91
N ARG A 172 21.24 -18.39 -10.51
CA ARG A 172 21.85 -17.19 -9.90
C ARG A 172 21.12 -16.72 -8.65
N HIS A 173 19.82 -17.00 -8.53
CA HIS A 173 18.99 -16.60 -7.38
C HIS A 173 18.91 -17.67 -6.29
N ARG A 174 19.47 -18.87 -6.51
CA ARG A 174 19.41 -19.99 -5.55
C ARG A 174 20.36 -19.82 -4.36
N LEU A 175 21.30 -18.86 -4.46
CA LEU A 175 22.35 -18.60 -3.46
C LEU A 175 22.07 -17.39 -2.57
N THR A 176 20.98 -16.65 -2.78
CA THR A 176 20.57 -15.54 -1.90
C THR A 176 19.94 -16.13 -0.63
N ARG A 177 20.81 -16.71 0.22
CA ARG A 177 20.54 -17.17 1.59
C ARG A 177 19.62 -16.18 2.29
N LYS A 178 18.31 -16.48 2.37
CA LYS A 178 17.23 -15.68 2.98
C LYS A 178 17.70 -14.28 3.40
N ARG A 179 18.07 -13.43 2.42
CA ARG A 179 18.52 -12.08 2.77
C ARG A 179 17.31 -11.40 3.34
N HIS A 180 17.47 -10.89 4.56
CA HIS A 180 16.39 -10.34 5.35
C HIS A 180 15.68 -9.29 4.49
N LEU A 181 14.35 -9.41 4.32
CA LEU A 181 13.60 -8.33 3.69
C LEU A 181 13.96 -7.07 4.46
N ASP A 182 14.31 -6.00 3.74
CA ASP A 182 14.50 -4.70 4.36
C ASP A 182 13.12 -4.14 4.72
N LEU A 183 12.58 -4.66 5.82
CA LEU A 183 11.28 -4.29 6.32
C LEU A 183 11.26 -2.83 6.74
N GLN A 184 12.39 -2.24 7.15
CA GLN A 184 12.45 -0.87 7.66
C GLN A 184 12.30 0.18 6.55
N SER A 185 12.82 -0.06 5.35
CA SER A 185 12.67 0.91 4.24
C SER A 185 11.27 0.94 3.63
N LEU A 186 10.44 -0.10 3.87
CA LEU A 186 9.07 -0.14 3.38
C LEU A 186 8.18 0.91 4.05
N TYR A 187 7.07 1.24 3.39
CA TYR A 187 6.11 2.26 3.84
C TYR A 187 6.74 3.62 4.14
N GLN A 188 7.56 4.13 3.21
CA GLN A 188 8.23 5.43 3.34
C GLN A 188 9.16 5.51 4.58
N GLY A 189 9.78 4.39 4.95
CA GLY A 189 10.65 4.31 6.14
C GLY A 189 9.91 4.10 7.46
N GLN A 190 8.58 3.92 7.44
CA GLN A 190 7.81 3.60 8.65
C GLN A 190 7.99 2.15 9.10
N GLY A 191 8.45 1.29 8.20
CA GLY A 191 8.68 -0.12 8.48
C GLY A 191 7.45 -1.00 8.20
N ALA A 192 7.74 -2.25 7.87
CA ALA A 192 6.78 -3.32 7.65
C ALA A 192 6.93 -4.42 8.71
N GLN A 193 5.89 -5.22 8.84
CA GLN A 193 5.93 -6.49 9.56
C GLN A 193 5.25 -7.57 8.73
N ILE A 194 5.61 -8.83 8.97
CA ILE A 194 4.98 -9.98 8.32
C ILE A 194 3.64 -10.23 9.01
N ALA A 195 2.56 -10.21 8.23
CA ALA A 195 1.22 -10.52 8.72
C ALA A 195 1.00 -12.04 8.71
N CYS A 196 0.61 -12.59 9.86
CA CYS A 196 0.07 -13.95 9.92
C CYS A 196 -1.45 -13.88 9.68
N LEU A 197 -1.89 -14.20 8.46
CA LEU A 197 -3.31 -14.28 8.12
C LEU A 197 -3.80 -15.72 8.36
N THR A 198 -4.21 -16.01 9.59
CA THR A 198 -4.67 -17.35 9.96
C THR A 198 -5.93 -17.71 9.17
N PRO A 199 -6.01 -18.90 8.54
CA PRO A 199 -7.28 -19.41 8.03
C PRO A 199 -8.25 -19.55 9.20
N GLN A 200 -9.52 -19.23 8.96
CA GLN A 200 -10.54 -19.42 9.97
C GLN A 200 -10.71 -20.94 10.16
N SER A 201 -10.59 -21.42 11.40
CA SER A 201 -11.17 -22.70 11.75
C SER A 201 -12.68 -22.48 11.77
N ASP A 202 -13.42 -23.16 10.90
CA ASP A 202 -14.89 -23.29 10.98
C ASP A 202 -15.32 -24.15 12.18
N GLU A 203 -14.41 -24.42 13.11
CA GLU A 203 -14.69 -25.04 14.39
C GLU A 203 -15.41 -24.01 15.26
N LEU A 204 -16.74 -23.97 15.09
CA LEU A 204 -17.65 -23.53 16.13
C LEU A 204 -17.17 -24.12 17.46
N PRO A 205 -17.11 -23.34 18.55
CA PRO A 205 -16.72 -23.91 19.84
C PRO A 205 -17.62 -25.12 20.10
N ALA A 206 -17.01 -26.30 20.21
CA ALA A 206 -17.70 -27.51 20.59
C ALA A 206 -18.46 -27.19 21.89
N TYR A 207 -19.77 -27.37 21.86
CA TYR A 207 -20.67 -27.01 22.95
C TYR A 207 -20.60 -28.06 24.06
N ASP A 208 -19.41 -28.39 24.54
CA ASP A 208 -19.21 -29.36 25.60
C ASP A 208 -17.93 -29.00 26.35
N GLU A 209 -18.05 -28.05 27.29
CA GLU A 209 -17.32 -27.97 28.57
C GLU A 209 -17.48 -26.57 29.16
N VAL A 210 -18.68 -26.28 29.68
CA VAL A 210 -18.80 -25.30 30.77
C VAL A 210 -19.59 -25.97 31.89
N PRO A 211 -19.02 -26.11 33.11
CA PRO A 211 -19.76 -26.62 34.23
C PRO A 211 -20.90 -25.65 34.55
N SER A 212 -22.09 -26.22 34.72
CA SER A 212 -23.32 -25.53 35.05
C SER A 212 -23.12 -24.68 36.31
N SER A 213 -23.03 -23.35 36.15
CA SER A 213 -23.09 -22.42 37.27
C SER A 213 -24.33 -21.56 37.13
N SER A 214 -25.08 -21.55 38.21
CA SER A 214 -26.45 -21.07 38.39
C SER A 214 -26.71 -19.64 37.94
N LEU A 215 -27.93 -19.48 37.41
CA LEU A 215 -28.71 -18.25 37.34
C LEU A 215 -28.46 -17.34 38.55
N ASP A 216 -28.10 -16.09 38.30
CA ASP A 216 -28.61 -15.00 39.12
C ASP A 216 -28.95 -13.78 38.26
N THR A 217 -30.25 -13.59 38.14
CA THR A 217 -30.90 -12.45 37.50
C THR A 217 -30.77 -11.23 38.40
N THR A 218 -30.12 -10.16 37.93
CA THR A 218 -30.46 -8.81 38.39
C THR A 218 -30.38 -7.83 37.24
N THR A 219 -31.57 -7.51 36.73
CA THR A 219 -31.92 -6.31 35.95
C THR A 219 -31.18 -5.06 36.41
N GLN A 220 -30.60 -4.25 35.50
CA GLN A 220 -30.75 -2.77 35.50
C GLN A 220 -30.37 -2.12 34.14
N LYS A 221 -31.41 -1.67 33.43
CA LYS A 221 -31.63 -0.37 32.77
C LYS A 221 -30.55 0.25 31.85
N ARG A 222 -30.92 0.34 30.57
CA ARG A 222 -30.65 1.44 29.63
C ARG A 222 -30.76 2.82 30.31
N LYS A 223 -29.79 3.72 30.08
CA LYS A 223 -29.97 5.12 29.64
C LYS A 223 -28.62 5.88 29.54
N ARG A 224 -28.41 6.53 28.39
CA ARG A 224 -27.48 7.68 28.25
C ARG A 224 -27.98 8.86 29.09
N PRO A 225 -27.09 9.78 29.49
CA PRO A 225 -27.42 11.19 29.29
C PRO A 225 -26.25 12.03 28.74
N ARG A 226 -26.59 12.87 27.76
CA ARG A 226 -25.88 14.06 27.28
C ARG A 226 -25.90 15.13 28.37
N ARG A 227 -24.81 15.87 28.56
CA ARG A 227 -24.80 17.11 29.34
C ARG A 227 -23.92 18.16 28.65
N GLU A 228 -24.57 19.24 28.25
CA GLU A 228 -23.95 20.52 27.85
C GLU A 228 -24.00 21.49 29.04
N LEU A 229 -23.14 22.52 28.94
CA LEU A 229 -23.16 23.86 29.56
C LEU A 229 -22.11 24.19 30.66
N ILE A 230 -21.13 24.98 30.21
CA ILE A 230 -20.69 26.31 30.70
C ILE A 230 -19.85 26.43 31.99
N ASP A 231 -18.70 27.07 31.76
CA ASP A 231 -17.82 27.94 32.56
C ASP A 231 -18.18 28.30 34.01
N HIS A 232 -17.17 28.18 34.89
CA HIS A 232 -16.66 29.34 35.64
C HIS A 232 -15.24 29.12 36.17
N GLU A 233 -14.46 30.20 36.05
CA GLU A 233 -13.06 30.40 36.43
C GLU A 233 -12.80 30.48 37.95
N SER A 234 -11.59 30.12 38.36
CA SER A 234 -10.67 30.87 39.25
C SER A 234 -9.52 29.93 39.67
N GLU A 235 -8.37 30.04 39.01
CA GLU A 235 -7.18 30.79 39.48
C GLU A 235 -6.47 30.18 40.70
N THR A 236 -5.36 29.49 40.44
CA THR A 236 -4.11 29.66 41.20
C THR A 236 -2.92 29.21 40.32
N SER A 237 -2.17 30.18 39.80
CA SER A 237 -0.94 30.05 39.00
C SER A 237 0.29 29.78 39.90
N PRO A 238 1.57 29.86 39.46
CA PRO A 238 2.18 29.72 38.12
C PRO A 238 3.45 28.81 38.12
N SER A 239 3.87 28.23 36.98
CA SER A 239 5.30 28.01 36.69
C SER A 239 5.54 27.50 35.27
N GLY A 240 6.42 28.17 34.52
CA GLY A 240 7.20 27.54 33.46
C GLY A 240 6.80 27.80 32.00
N ALA A 241 6.57 29.05 31.61
CA ALA A 241 6.68 29.46 30.21
C ALA A 241 7.77 30.52 30.10
N GLU A 242 8.98 30.12 29.73
CA GLU A 242 9.95 31.01 29.10
C GLU A 242 10.89 30.20 28.19
N THR A 243 10.84 30.60 26.92
CA THR A 243 11.98 30.65 25.98
C THR A 243 12.31 29.39 25.16
N LEU A 244 11.45 29.10 24.18
CA LEU A 244 11.79 28.38 22.94
C LEU A 244 12.50 29.32 21.93
N GLU A 245 13.54 30.04 22.36
CA GLU A 245 14.37 30.92 21.50
C GLU A 245 15.89 30.75 21.75
N ASP A 246 16.32 29.70 22.46
CA ASP A 246 17.74 29.44 22.75
C ASP A 246 18.38 28.26 21.98
N LEU A 247 17.74 27.76 20.93
CA LEU A 247 18.32 26.74 20.04
C LEU A 247 18.81 27.28 18.68
N ARG A 248 18.85 28.61 18.50
CA ARG A 248 19.34 29.23 17.26
C ARG A 248 20.72 29.87 17.34
N LYS A 249 21.54 29.62 18.37
CA LYS A 249 22.97 29.98 18.42
C LYS A 249 23.80 29.04 19.30
N GLY A 250 24.76 28.36 18.69
CA GLY A 250 25.79 27.54 19.35
C GLY A 250 25.80 26.12 18.77
N GLY A 251 26.81 25.62 18.06
CA GLY A 251 28.23 25.87 18.23
C GLY A 251 28.91 24.59 18.75
N TYR A 252 28.88 23.50 17.98
CA TYR A 252 29.69 22.29 18.24
C TYR A 252 30.04 21.56 16.93
N VAL A 253 30.93 22.17 16.13
CA VAL A 253 31.83 21.43 15.23
C VAL A 253 33.22 21.99 15.45
N GLY A 254 33.81 21.61 16.58
CA GLY A 254 35.08 22.16 17.05
C GLY A 254 35.79 21.16 17.94
N LYS A 255 36.24 20.04 17.36
CA LYS A 255 37.30 19.15 17.88
C LYS A 255 37.57 18.08 16.82
N GLY A 256 38.53 18.36 15.95
CA GLY A 256 38.94 17.45 14.87
C GLY A 256 39.84 18.07 13.81
N LYS A 257 39.98 19.40 13.80
CA LYS A 257 40.75 20.12 12.76
C LYS A 257 42.06 20.76 13.22
N THR A 258 42.44 20.64 14.49
CA THR A 258 43.65 21.29 15.06
C THR A 258 44.78 20.34 15.44
N ARG A 259 44.77 19.09 14.95
CA ARG A 259 45.88 18.14 15.18
C ARG A 259 46.70 17.78 13.94
N LEU A 260 46.39 18.33 12.77
CA LEU A 260 47.16 18.08 11.55
C LEU A 260 47.95 19.28 11.01
N GLU A 261 47.81 20.46 11.62
CA GLU A 261 48.44 21.70 11.14
C GLU A 261 49.69 22.10 11.94
N LYS A 262 50.10 21.28 12.92
CA LYS A 262 51.33 21.49 13.71
C LYS A 262 52.39 20.40 13.52
N ALA A 263 52.33 19.70 12.38
CA ALA A 263 53.30 18.67 12.00
C ALA A 263 53.95 18.94 10.63
N LEU A 264 53.83 20.17 10.09
CA LEU A 264 54.30 20.53 8.75
C LEU A 264 55.36 21.64 8.71
N ASP A 265 55.85 22.10 9.88
CA ASP A 265 56.90 23.14 9.95
C ASP A 265 58.29 22.64 10.37
N ASP A 266 58.44 21.37 10.77
CA ASP A 266 59.75 20.84 11.22
C ASP A 266 60.54 20.07 10.15
N GLN A 267 60.12 20.08 8.88
CA GLN A 267 60.89 19.45 7.79
C GLN A 267 61.41 20.45 6.75
N LYS A 268 61.99 21.56 7.23
CA LYS A 268 62.94 22.38 6.46
C LYS A 268 64.35 22.24 7.03
N ARG A 269 64.99 21.09 6.82
CA ARG A 269 66.46 21.00 6.87
C ARG A 269 66.97 19.81 6.07
N GLY A 270 67.77 20.11 5.05
CA GLY A 270 68.76 19.18 4.48
C GLY A 270 68.41 18.58 3.11
N PRO A 271 69.28 18.74 2.08
CA PRO A 271 69.02 18.36 0.70
C PRO A 271 69.48 16.93 0.37
N GLY A 272 68.78 16.26 -0.56
CA GLY A 272 69.22 14.99 -1.16
C GLY A 272 68.50 14.75 -2.50
N PRO A 273 69.19 14.32 -3.58
CA PRO A 273 68.67 14.35 -4.93
C PRO A 273 67.78 13.15 -5.23
N GLY A 274 66.51 13.41 -5.51
CA GLY A 274 65.53 12.40 -5.91
C GLY A 274 64.27 13.02 -6.51
N VAL A 275 64.43 14.04 -7.37
CA VAL A 275 63.31 14.85 -7.88
C VAL A 275 63.06 14.52 -9.35
N SER A 276 62.20 13.54 -9.61
CA SER A 276 61.48 13.48 -10.89
C SER A 276 60.13 12.76 -10.80
N MET A 277 59.94 11.83 -9.86
CA MET A 277 58.68 11.08 -9.72
C MET A 277 57.67 11.68 -8.70
N ALA A 278 58.13 12.43 -7.69
CA ALA A 278 57.24 12.99 -6.66
C ALA A 278 56.48 14.26 -7.10
N ALA A 279 57.04 15.03 -8.04
CA ALA A 279 56.44 16.27 -8.52
C ALA A 279 55.19 16.04 -9.41
N SER A 280 55.17 14.95 -10.18
CA SER A 280 54.03 14.60 -11.05
C SER A 280 52.85 14.03 -10.24
N ALA A 281 53.13 13.27 -9.17
CA ALA A 281 52.13 12.77 -8.24
C ALA A 281 51.46 13.91 -7.45
N GLY A 282 52.25 14.89 -6.97
CA GLY A 282 51.74 16.08 -6.28
C GLY A 282 50.80 16.92 -7.15
N GLN A 283 51.15 17.15 -8.42
CA GLN A 283 50.27 17.87 -9.36
C GLN A 283 48.96 17.13 -9.67
N THR A 284 48.99 15.80 -9.67
CA THR A 284 47.80 14.97 -9.92
C THR A 284 46.83 15.04 -8.74
N VAL A 285 47.36 14.97 -7.51
CA VAL A 285 46.58 15.10 -6.28
C VAL A 285 45.99 16.51 -6.15
N GLU A 286 46.76 17.55 -6.46
CA GLU A 286 46.27 18.94 -6.39
C GLU A 286 45.15 19.22 -7.39
N LYS A 287 45.23 18.66 -8.60
CA LYS A 287 44.14 18.70 -9.59
C LYS A 287 42.89 17.96 -9.07
N GLY A 288 43.06 16.78 -8.48
CA GLY A 288 41.96 16.02 -7.88
C GLY A 288 41.24 16.79 -6.77
N ILE A 289 41.98 17.48 -5.90
CA ILE A 289 41.42 18.31 -4.83
C ILE A 289 40.62 19.49 -5.40
N LYS A 290 41.14 20.17 -6.43
CA LYS A 290 40.43 21.29 -7.09
C LYS A 290 39.14 20.83 -7.76
N THR A 291 39.14 19.66 -8.40
CA THR A 291 37.94 19.08 -9.01
C THR A 291 36.89 18.72 -7.95
N ALA A 292 37.30 18.02 -6.88
CA ALA A 292 36.40 17.67 -5.77
C ALA A 292 35.81 18.91 -5.08
N GLN A 293 36.59 19.98 -4.90
CA GLN A 293 36.08 21.24 -4.37
C GLN A 293 35.04 21.90 -5.29
N LYS A 294 35.21 21.79 -6.61
CA LYS A 294 34.24 22.30 -7.59
C LYS A 294 32.94 21.51 -7.54
N GLU A 295 33.01 20.19 -7.46
CA GLU A 295 31.84 19.31 -7.33
C GLU A 295 31.08 19.54 -6.01
N ILE A 296 31.78 19.67 -4.89
CA ILE A 296 31.17 19.99 -3.59
C ILE A 296 30.43 21.33 -3.66
N LYS A 297 31.00 22.33 -4.36
CA LYS A 297 30.37 23.63 -4.53
C LYS A 297 29.11 23.55 -5.40
N ASP A 298 29.12 22.70 -6.42
CA ASP A 298 27.97 22.46 -7.29
C ASP A 298 26.84 21.72 -6.57
N LEU A 299 27.18 20.64 -5.85
CA LEU A 299 26.22 19.89 -5.03
C LEU A 299 25.57 20.77 -3.96
N ARG A 300 26.32 21.64 -3.30
CA ARG A 300 25.76 22.61 -2.34
C ARG A 300 24.76 23.57 -2.97
N ARG A 301 24.96 23.98 -4.23
CA ARG A 301 24.00 24.81 -4.95
C ARG A 301 22.72 24.03 -5.25
N ARG A 302 22.84 22.79 -5.73
CA ARG A 302 21.70 21.92 -6.03
C ARG A 302 20.86 21.60 -4.79
N ILE A 303 21.50 21.34 -3.65
CA ILE A 303 20.81 21.13 -2.37
C ILE A 303 20.00 22.37 -1.99
N LYS A 304 20.61 23.57 -2.09
CA LYS A 304 19.91 24.81 -1.78
C LYS A 304 18.69 25.04 -2.69
N THR A 305 18.80 24.70 -3.98
CA THR A 305 17.67 24.80 -4.91
C THR A 305 16.57 23.79 -4.56
N ALA A 306 16.93 22.55 -4.22
CA ALA A 306 15.97 21.53 -3.82
C ALA A 306 15.24 21.90 -2.51
N GLU A 307 15.95 22.48 -1.54
CA GLU A 307 15.34 22.99 -0.30
C GLU A 307 14.29 24.07 -0.58
N GLN A 308 14.58 25.01 -1.49
CA GLN A 308 13.62 26.05 -1.89
C GLN A 308 12.39 25.47 -2.61
N GLU A 309 12.57 24.44 -3.43
CA GLU A 309 11.47 23.77 -4.13
C GLU A 309 10.58 22.98 -3.16
N ILE A 310 11.17 22.29 -2.19
CA ILE A 310 10.42 21.60 -1.12
C ILE A 310 9.59 22.62 -0.33
N GLU A 311 10.17 23.76 0.04
CA GLU A 311 9.47 24.79 0.78
C GLU A 311 8.31 25.41 -0.04
N ALA A 312 8.48 25.56 -1.36
CA ALA A 312 7.41 25.99 -2.26
C ALA A 312 6.27 24.97 -2.35
N LEU A 313 6.61 23.68 -2.48
CA LEU A 313 5.63 22.58 -2.52
C LEU A 313 4.87 22.43 -1.20
N GLN A 314 5.55 22.63 -0.06
CA GLN A 314 4.90 22.63 1.26
C GLN A 314 3.88 23.76 1.38
N ARG A 315 4.25 24.99 0.99
CA ARG A 315 3.32 26.12 0.95
C ARG A 315 2.12 25.88 0.02
N GLN A 316 2.32 25.18 -1.09
CA GLN A 316 1.24 24.82 -2.00
C GLN A 316 0.29 23.78 -1.37
N ASN A 317 0.82 22.80 -0.63
CA ASN A 317 0.01 21.81 0.08
C ASN A 317 -0.74 22.40 1.28
N ASP A 318 -0.16 23.37 1.99
CA ASP A 318 -0.83 24.08 3.09
C ASP A 318 -2.01 24.94 2.60
N ASN A 319 -2.05 25.25 1.30
CA ASN A 319 -3.14 26.00 0.67
C ASN A 319 -4.28 25.11 0.12
N ILE A 320 -4.19 23.78 0.34
CA ILE A 320 -5.27 22.85 0.00
C ILE A 320 -6.26 22.84 1.18
N ASP A 321 -7.41 23.47 0.98
CA ASP A 321 -8.49 23.52 1.96
C ASP A 321 -9.19 22.15 2.11
N PHE A 322 -8.72 21.35 3.06
CA PHE A 322 -9.31 20.04 3.40
C PHE A 322 -10.70 20.18 4.04
N GLU A 323 -10.99 21.28 4.75
CA GLU A 323 -12.32 21.51 5.34
C GLU A 323 -13.38 21.71 4.24
N GLY A 324 -13.03 22.38 3.15
CA GLY A 324 -13.90 22.54 1.98
C GLY A 324 -14.21 21.23 1.24
N TYR A 325 -13.28 20.26 1.25
CA TYR A 325 -13.53 18.93 0.67
C TYR A 325 -14.40 18.06 1.57
N ASP A 326 -14.21 18.12 2.89
CA ASP A 326 -15.05 17.40 3.83
C ASP A 326 -16.50 17.94 3.83
N ALA A 327 -16.69 19.25 3.66
CA ALA A 327 -18.02 19.85 3.49
C ALA A 327 -18.72 19.36 2.22
N LYS A 328 -18.03 19.33 1.08
CA LYS A 328 -18.57 18.79 -0.18
C LYS A 328 -18.84 17.29 -0.12
N LEU A 329 -18.00 16.54 0.58
CA LEU A 329 -18.21 15.10 0.80
C LEU A 329 -19.47 14.87 1.63
N TRP A 330 -19.71 15.71 2.64
CA TRP A 330 -20.92 15.67 3.45
C TRP A 330 -22.19 15.97 2.64
N GLU A 331 -22.15 16.96 1.75
CA GLU A 331 -23.25 17.27 0.82
C GLU A 331 -23.57 16.08 -0.08
N VAL A 332 -22.56 15.47 -0.72
CA VAL A 332 -22.76 14.30 -1.58
C VAL A 332 -23.31 13.10 -0.80
N GLN A 333 -22.85 12.88 0.44
CA GLN A 333 -23.40 11.80 1.28
C GLN A 333 -24.87 12.03 1.61
N GLN A 334 -25.29 13.28 1.81
CA GLN A 334 -26.67 13.63 2.08
C GLN A 334 -27.55 13.42 0.83
N GLU A 335 -27.08 13.82 -0.36
CA GLU A 335 -27.78 13.60 -1.63
C GLU A 335 -27.95 12.12 -1.95
N VAL A 336 -26.92 11.29 -1.73
CA VAL A 336 -26.99 9.84 -1.92
C VAL A 336 -28.02 9.21 -0.99
N LYS A 337 -28.12 9.69 0.25
CA LYS A 337 -29.11 9.21 1.21
C LYS A 337 -30.53 9.57 0.79
N GLU A 338 -30.76 10.80 0.33
CA GLU A 338 -32.06 11.24 -0.18
C GLU A 338 -32.49 10.44 -1.42
N LEU A 339 -31.53 10.12 -2.30
CA LEU A 339 -31.78 9.28 -3.47
C LEU A 339 -32.14 7.83 -3.07
N ASP A 340 -31.46 7.25 -2.07
CA ASP A 340 -31.75 5.91 -1.55
C ASP A 340 -33.15 5.82 -0.92
N GLU A 341 -33.55 6.85 -0.16
CA GLU A 341 -34.89 6.98 0.40
C GLU A 341 -35.94 7.10 -0.73
N THR A 342 -35.65 7.87 -1.78
CA THR A 342 -36.53 8.03 -2.94
C THR A 342 -36.66 6.73 -3.74
N CYS A 343 -35.56 6.03 -4.01
CA CYS A 343 -35.55 4.74 -4.71
C CYS A 343 -36.26 3.65 -3.91
N SER A 344 -36.08 3.62 -2.59
CA SER A 344 -36.81 2.72 -1.70
C SER A 344 -38.31 3.01 -1.72
N GLY A 345 -38.72 4.29 -1.67
CA GLY A 345 -40.12 4.69 -1.78
C GLY A 345 -40.76 4.36 -3.15
N ILE A 346 -39.99 4.40 -4.24
CA ILE A 346 -40.46 3.96 -5.57
C ILE A 346 -40.59 2.44 -5.62
N ASN A 347 -39.63 1.71 -5.05
CA ASN A 347 -39.67 0.24 -4.98
C ASN A 347 -40.83 -0.28 -4.12
N ASP A 348 -41.17 0.41 -3.03
CA ASP A 348 -42.30 0.05 -2.17
C ASP A 348 -43.66 0.38 -2.81
N ASN A 349 -43.70 1.38 -3.71
CA ASN A 349 -44.92 1.79 -4.43
C ASN A 349 -45.12 1.10 -5.79
N MET A 350 -44.12 0.37 -6.30
CA MET A 350 -44.22 -0.36 -7.57
C MET A 350 -44.20 -1.87 -7.35
N VAL A 351 -45.20 -2.54 -7.90
CA VAL A 351 -45.28 -4.01 -8.05
C VAL A 351 -45.23 -4.75 -6.71
N THR A 352 -46.20 -4.46 -5.84
CA THR A 352 -46.53 -5.39 -4.76
C THR A 352 -47.20 -6.64 -5.34
N GLN A 353 -47.02 -7.79 -4.67
CA GLN A 353 -47.67 -9.04 -5.05
C GLN A 353 -49.21 -8.94 -5.01
N GLU A 354 -49.74 -7.97 -4.26
CA GLU A 354 -51.15 -7.64 -4.15
C GLU A 354 -51.64 -6.91 -5.41
N ASN A 355 -50.98 -5.84 -5.85
CA ASN A 355 -51.33 -5.11 -7.07
C ASN A 355 -51.27 -6.00 -8.33
N LEU A 356 -50.31 -6.94 -8.39
CA LEU A 356 -50.20 -7.93 -9.46
C LEU A 356 -51.35 -8.95 -9.46
N ARG A 357 -51.84 -9.31 -8.26
CA ARG A 357 -52.94 -10.25 -8.09
C ARG A 357 -54.25 -9.62 -8.51
N ASP A 358 -54.51 -8.39 -8.06
CA ASP A 358 -55.70 -7.62 -8.41
C ASP A 358 -55.77 -7.39 -9.92
N PHE A 359 -54.66 -6.96 -10.54
CA PHE A 359 -54.58 -6.86 -12.00
C PHE A 359 -54.84 -8.20 -12.71
N GLY A 360 -54.30 -9.30 -12.17
CA GLY A 360 -54.54 -10.63 -12.71
C GLY A 360 -55.99 -11.12 -12.55
N GLU A 361 -56.67 -10.70 -11.50
CA GLU A 361 -58.10 -10.98 -11.27
C GLU A 361 -59.00 -10.16 -12.19
N ASP A 362 -58.73 -8.86 -12.34
CA ASP A 362 -59.44 -7.99 -13.27
C ASP A 362 -59.29 -8.46 -14.73
N LEU A 363 -58.07 -8.85 -15.12
CA LEU A 363 -57.81 -9.39 -16.46
C LEU A 363 -58.55 -10.71 -16.70
N ARG A 364 -58.62 -11.59 -15.68
CA ARG A 364 -59.39 -12.85 -15.77
C ARG A 364 -60.89 -12.58 -15.87
N GLN A 365 -61.41 -11.60 -15.15
CA GLN A 365 -62.81 -11.20 -15.25
C GLN A 365 -63.13 -10.60 -16.63
N ASP A 366 -62.29 -9.73 -17.17
CA ASP A 366 -62.49 -9.13 -18.50
C ASP A 366 -62.48 -10.20 -19.61
N ILE A 367 -61.52 -11.13 -19.57
CA ILE A 367 -61.47 -12.27 -20.49
C ILE A 367 -62.73 -13.15 -20.31
N GLY A 368 -63.15 -13.39 -19.08
CA GLY A 368 -64.37 -14.15 -18.77
C GLY A 368 -65.63 -13.52 -19.35
N ARG A 369 -65.78 -12.19 -19.26
CA ARG A 369 -66.91 -11.46 -19.84
C ARG A 369 -66.91 -11.53 -21.36
N ARG A 370 -65.76 -11.31 -22.00
CA ARG A 370 -65.62 -11.37 -23.47
C ARG A 370 -65.88 -12.77 -24.03
N ILE A 371 -65.51 -13.83 -23.31
CA ILE A 371 -65.78 -15.22 -23.73
C ILE A 371 -67.24 -15.61 -23.49
N SER A 372 -67.86 -15.11 -22.41
CA SER A 372 -69.25 -15.45 -22.06
C SER A 372 -70.29 -14.72 -22.92
N GLY A 373 -69.87 -13.72 -23.72
CA GLY A 373 -70.76 -12.98 -24.60
C GLY A 373 -71.69 -12.00 -23.87
N ASP A 374 -71.33 -11.60 -22.65
CA ASP A 374 -72.09 -10.66 -21.80
C ASP A 374 -71.69 -9.19 -22.04
N ASP A 375 -71.12 -8.86 -23.21
CA ASP A 375 -70.91 -7.46 -23.59
C ASP A 375 -72.22 -6.85 -24.10
N TYR A 376 -73.08 -6.42 -23.15
CA TYR A 376 -74.15 -5.43 -23.36
C TYR A 376 -74.24 -4.44 -22.20
#